data_AF-A0A2X2E9L3-F1
#
_entry.id   AF-A0A2X2E9L3-F1
#
_cell.length_a   1.000
_cell.length_b   1.000
_cell.length_c   1.000
_cell.angle_alpha   90.00
_cell.angle_beta   90.00
_cell.angle_gamma   90.00
#
_symmetry.space_group_name_H-M   'P 1'
#
loop_
_entity.id
_entity.type
_entity.pdbx_description
1 polymer ?
#
loop_
_entity_poly.entity_id
_entity_poly.type
_entity_poly.pdbx_seq_one_letter_code
_entity_poly.pdbx_strand_id
1 'polypeptide(L)'
;MWHPLIFAQRYFANGVTKSSLLKAPAVAFDHLDDMHQAFLQQNFGLSPGSVPCHIVNSSEAFVQLAKQGSTCCMIPHLQIADELKSGELIDLTPGLCQRRMLYWHRFAPESRTMRKVTDALLDYGRKVLKQDEE
;
A
#
# COMPACT_ATOMS: atom_id res chain seq x y z
N MET A 1 6.86 1.39 2.10
CA MET A 1 6.23 0.60 3.19
C MET A 1 6.11 1.51 4.41
N TRP A 2 5.02 1.49 5.20
CA TRP A 2 4.69 2.61 6.12
C TRP A 2 4.57 2.24 7.59
N HIS A 3 5.42 2.81 8.45
CA HIS A 3 5.45 2.47 9.88
C HIS A 3 5.79 3.63 10.80
N PRO A 4 5.43 3.53 12.10
CA PRO A 4 5.93 4.42 13.13
C PRO A 4 7.41 4.14 13.42
N LEU A 5 8.08 5.13 13.98
CA LEU A 5 9.52 5.06 14.33
C LEU A 5 9.87 3.88 15.23
N ILE A 6 8.99 3.50 16.17
CA ILE A 6 9.24 2.40 17.11
C ILE A 6 9.38 1.06 16.37
N PHE A 7 8.55 0.81 15.35
CA PHE A 7 8.63 -0.41 14.55
C PHE A 7 9.89 -0.42 13.67
N ALA A 8 10.21 0.74 13.08
CA ALA A 8 11.44 0.92 12.31
C ALA A 8 12.69 0.61 13.16
N GLN A 9 12.75 1.11 14.38
CA GLN A 9 13.84 0.83 15.31
C GLN A 9 13.90 -0.66 15.71
N ARG A 10 12.76 -1.32 15.91
CA ARG A 10 12.72 -2.72 16.34
C ARG A 10 13.18 -3.69 15.24
N TYR A 11 12.70 -3.51 14.01
CA TYR A 11 12.91 -4.49 12.93
C TYR A 11 13.94 -4.03 11.89
N PHE A 12 14.16 -2.73 11.75
CA PHE A 12 14.93 -2.11 10.67
C PHE A 12 15.99 -1.13 11.18
N ALA A 13 16.55 -1.35 12.39
CA ALA A 13 17.61 -0.51 12.95
C ALA A 13 18.82 -0.34 12.00
N ASN A 14 19.12 -1.38 11.22
CA ASN A 14 20.19 -1.40 10.22
C ASN A 14 19.66 -1.22 8.78
N GLY A 15 18.48 -0.62 8.64
CA GLY A 15 17.77 -0.45 7.37
C GLY A 15 16.95 -1.66 6.94
N VAL A 16 16.27 -1.51 5.81
CA VAL A 16 15.44 -2.57 5.20
C VAL A 16 16.32 -3.49 4.36
N THR A 17 16.55 -4.69 4.86
CA THR A 17 17.33 -5.75 4.21
C THR A 17 16.51 -7.03 4.07
N LYS A 18 16.96 -7.97 3.24
CA LYS A 18 16.38 -9.32 3.17
C LYS A 18 16.25 -9.95 4.58
N SER A 19 17.29 -9.85 5.39
CA SER A 19 17.32 -10.47 6.73
C SER A 19 16.32 -9.85 7.70
N SER A 20 16.16 -8.53 7.69
CA SER A 20 15.17 -7.86 8.54
C SER A 20 13.74 -8.16 8.09
N LEU A 21 13.50 -8.21 6.77
CA LEU A 21 12.19 -8.50 6.20
C LEU A 21 11.69 -9.91 6.53
N LEU A 22 12.59 -10.90 6.60
CA LEU A 22 12.23 -12.26 7.04
C LEU A 22 11.77 -12.34 8.50
N LYS A 23 12.06 -11.33 9.31
CA LYS A 23 11.71 -11.27 10.75
C LYS A 23 10.57 -10.32 11.06
N ALA A 24 10.35 -9.32 10.22
CA ALA A 24 9.30 -8.34 10.39
C ALA A 24 7.94 -8.97 10.05
N PRO A 25 6.96 -8.96 10.97
CA PRO A 25 5.61 -9.40 10.64
C PRO A 25 5.03 -8.47 9.58
N ALA A 26 4.33 -9.00 8.59
CA ALA A 26 3.63 -8.24 7.54
C ALA A 26 2.13 -8.52 7.58
N VAL A 27 1.37 -7.72 6.83
CA VAL A 27 -0.06 -7.94 6.62
C VAL A 27 -0.42 -7.88 5.14
N ALA A 28 -1.31 -8.77 4.70
CA ALA A 28 -1.92 -8.81 3.38
C ALA A 28 -3.45 -8.81 3.53
N PHE A 29 -4.16 -8.28 2.53
CA PHE A 29 -5.60 -8.09 2.65
C PHE A 29 -6.30 -9.44 2.65
N ASP A 30 -5.96 -10.28 1.67
CA ASP A 30 -6.42 -11.65 1.53
C ASP A 30 -5.32 -12.55 0.92
N HIS A 31 -5.68 -13.76 0.50
CA HIS A 31 -4.75 -14.69 -0.16
C HIS A 31 -4.43 -14.34 -1.62
N LEU A 32 -5.20 -13.43 -2.23
CA LEU A 32 -5.06 -12.98 -3.61
C LEU A 32 -4.29 -11.66 -3.71
N ASP A 33 -4.11 -10.96 -2.58
CA ASP A 33 -3.30 -9.75 -2.45
C ASP A 33 -1.81 -10.08 -2.60
N ASP A 34 -1.34 -9.93 -3.83
CA ASP A 34 0.06 -10.11 -4.20
C ASP A 34 0.91 -8.87 -3.92
N MET A 35 0.33 -7.75 -3.49
CA MET A 35 1.00 -6.44 -3.54
C MET A 35 2.29 -6.43 -2.70
N HIS A 36 2.19 -6.92 -1.45
CA HIS A 36 3.33 -7.01 -0.55
C HIS A 36 4.38 -8.01 -1.07
N GLN A 37 3.93 -9.17 -1.57
CA GLN A 37 4.82 -10.20 -2.07
C GLN A 37 5.57 -9.76 -3.33
N ALA A 38 4.86 -9.17 -4.30
CA ALA A 38 5.42 -8.62 -5.53
C ALA A 38 6.44 -7.52 -5.23
N PHE A 39 6.14 -6.62 -4.29
CA PHE A 39 7.08 -5.58 -3.87
C PHE A 39 8.36 -6.17 -3.28
N LEU A 40 8.24 -7.18 -2.40
CA LEU A 40 9.40 -7.84 -1.80
C LEU A 40 10.21 -8.64 -2.83
N GLN A 41 9.55 -9.30 -3.76
CA GLN A 41 10.22 -10.05 -4.82
C GLN A 41 10.98 -9.11 -5.77
N GLN A 42 10.34 -8.03 -6.22
CA GLN A 42 10.92 -7.09 -7.16
C GLN A 42 12.11 -6.33 -6.56
N ASN A 43 11.99 -5.85 -5.33
CA ASN A 43 12.99 -4.94 -4.74
C ASN A 43 14.02 -5.67 -3.87
N PHE A 44 13.65 -6.84 -3.33
CA PHE A 44 14.50 -7.59 -2.40
C PHE A 44 14.70 -9.04 -2.81
N GLY A 45 14.20 -9.51 -3.95
CA GLY A 45 14.42 -10.89 -4.41
C GLY A 45 13.95 -11.96 -3.43
N LEU A 46 12.94 -11.66 -2.62
CA LEU A 46 12.34 -12.62 -1.68
C LEU A 46 11.23 -13.41 -2.38
N SER A 47 11.24 -14.72 -2.22
CA SER A 47 10.20 -15.59 -2.78
C SER A 47 8.85 -15.37 -2.06
N PRO A 48 7.71 -15.48 -2.77
CA PRO A 48 6.40 -15.45 -2.15
C PRO A 48 6.30 -16.43 -0.96
N GLY A 49 5.72 -15.99 0.14
CA GLY A 49 5.58 -16.77 1.37
C GLY A 49 6.81 -16.84 2.28
N SER A 50 7.93 -16.19 1.94
CA SER A 50 9.13 -16.21 2.80
C SER A 50 9.02 -15.32 4.05
N VAL A 51 8.10 -14.36 4.06
CA VAL A 51 7.90 -13.39 5.15
C VAL A 51 6.65 -13.76 5.96
N PRO A 52 6.69 -13.72 7.30
CA PRO A 52 5.51 -13.93 8.13
C PRO A 52 4.42 -12.92 7.77
N CYS A 53 3.25 -13.38 7.33
CA CYS A 53 2.18 -12.52 6.84
C CYS A 53 0.84 -12.88 7.49
N HIS A 54 0.19 -11.90 8.10
CA HIS A 54 -1.17 -12.00 8.60
C HIS A 54 -2.17 -11.60 7.52
N ILE A 55 -3.37 -12.18 7.56
CA ILE A 55 -4.46 -11.82 6.65
C ILE A 55 -5.50 -11.02 7.42
N VAL A 56 -5.81 -9.82 6.92
CA VAL A 56 -6.79 -8.92 7.51
C VAL A 56 -7.64 -8.28 6.40
N ASN A 57 -8.89 -8.71 6.31
CA ASN A 57 -9.84 -8.25 5.29
C ASN A 57 -10.44 -6.86 5.62
N SER A 58 -9.63 -5.86 5.98
CA SER A 58 -10.06 -4.48 6.22
C SER A 58 -8.95 -3.48 5.93
N SER A 59 -9.21 -2.57 5.00
CA SER A 59 -8.28 -1.49 4.64
C SER A 59 -8.10 -0.51 5.79
N GLU A 60 -9.12 -0.25 6.61
CA GLU A 60 -9.03 0.63 7.78
C GLU A 60 -8.16 0.01 8.88
N ALA A 61 -8.28 -1.30 9.08
CA ALA A 61 -7.47 -2.02 10.05
C ALA A 61 -5.97 -1.95 9.71
N PHE A 62 -5.60 -1.90 8.43
CA PHE A 62 -4.20 -1.75 8.01
C PHE A 62 -3.57 -0.48 8.54
N VAL A 63 -4.30 0.64 8.48
CA VAL A 63 -3.83 1.94 8.98
C VAL A 63 -3.63 1.88 10.48
N GLN A 64 -4.57 1.28 11.21
CA GLN A 64 -4.44 1.12 12.67
C GLN A 64 -3.26 0.20 13.04
N LEU A 65 -3.09 -0.93 12.36
CA LEU A 65 -1.98 -1.85 12.57
C LEU A 65 -0.63 -1.20 12.26
N ALA A 66 -0.56 -0.39 11.20
CA ALA A 66 0.60 0.40 10.88
C ALA A 66 0.89 1.38 12.02
N LYS A 67 -0.07 2.22 12.43
CA LYS A 67 0.09 3.21 13.52
C LYS A 67 0.49 2.59 14.85
N GLN A 68 -0.03 1.41 15.17
CA GLN A 68 0.33 0.65 16.36
C GLN A 68 1.74 0.04 16.29
N GLY A 69 2.39 0.03 15.12
CA GLY A 69 3.69 -0.57 14.92
C GLY A 69 3.68 -2.09 15.09
N SER A 70 2.60 -2.74 14.67
CA SER A 70 2.42 -4.20 14.86
C SER A 70 2.90 -5.01 13.67
N THR A 71 2.67 -4.52 12.45
CA THR A 71 2.93 -5.25 11.20
C THR A 71 3.47 -4.30 10.14
N CYS A 72 4.22 -4.84 9.18
CA CYS A 72 4.65 -4.21 7.94
C CYS A 72 3.47 -4.08 6.98
N CYS A 73 3.11 -2.86 6.57
CA CYS A 73 1.91 -2.58 5.80
C CYS A 73 2.26 -1.86 4.48
N MET A 74 1.65 -2.32 3.39
CA MET A 74 1.55 -1.57 2.15
C MET A 74 0.18 -0.92 2.08
N ILE A 75 0.15 0.41 2.18
CA ILE A 75 -1.07 1.21 2.24
C ILE A 75 -1.03 2.25 1.13
N PRO A 76 -2.14 2.50 0.40
CA PRO A 76 -2.21 3.57 -0.58
C PRO A 76 -1.89 4.92 0.07
N HIS A 77 -1.03 5.72 -0.57
CA HIS A 77 -0.65 7.05 -0.08
C HIS A 77 -1.86 7.94 0.23
N LEU A 78 -2.91 7.86 -0.58
CA LEU A 78 -4.13 8.64 -0.40
C LEU A 78 -4.82 8.36 0.95
N GLN A 79 -4.69 7.14 1.47
CA GLN A 79 -5.34 6.71 2.71
C GLN A 79 -4.60 7.14 3.97
N ILE A 80 -3.29 7.42 3.88
CA ILE A 80 -2.43 7.80 5.02
C ILE A 80 -1.78 9.18 4.82
N ALA A 81 -2.38 10.01 3.97
CA ALA A 81 -1.78 11.30 3.61
C ALA A 81 -1.56 12.20 4.82
N ASP A 82 -2.44 12.14 5.83
CA ASP A 82 -2.33 12.97 7.03
C ASP A 82 -1.33 12.40 8.03
N GLU A 83 -1.25 11.07 8.19
CA GLU A 83 -0.21 10.39 8.98
C GLU A 83 1.21 10.65 8.44
N LEU A 84 1.36 10.74 7.12
CA LEU A 84 2.63 11.08 6.49
C LEU A 84 3.00 12.55 6.74
N LYS A 85 2.03 13.47 6.66
CA LYS A 85 2.26 14.91 6.95
C LYS A 85 2.61 15.14 8.41
N SER A 86 1.97 14.42 9.34
CA SER A 86 2.23 14.54 10.78
C SER A 86 3.51 13.84 11.23
N GLY A 87 4.06 12.94 10.40
CA GLY A 87 5.22 12.11 10.73
C GLY A 87 4.88 10.93 11.64
N GLU A 88 3.59 10.65 11.86
CA GLU A 88 3.13 9.47 12.61
C GLU A 88 3.54 8.17 11.89
N LEU A 89 3.51 8.18 10.55
CA LEU A 89 4.04 7.13 9.70
C LEU A 89 5.20 7.66 8.84
N ILE A 90 6.22 6.84 8.66
CA ILE A 90 7.38 7.12 7.81
C ILE A 90 7.50 6.10 6.69
N ASP A 91 8.14 6.50 5.58
CA ASP A 91 8.52 5.56 4.52
C ASP A 91 9.76 4.76 4.94
N LEU A 92 9.62 3.45 5.09
CA LEU A 92 10.74 2.55 5.34
C LEU A 92 11.61 2.31 4.11
N THR A 93 11.08 2.55 2.91
CA THR A 93 11.79 2.30 1.65
C THR A 93 11.68 3.49 0.71
N PRO A 94 12.28 4.64 1.08
CA PRO A 94 12.22 5.85 0.26
C PRO A 94 12.65 5.57 -1.19
N GLY A 95 11.86 6.02 -2.15
CA GLY A 95 12.11 5.82 -3.58
C GLY A 95 11.60 4.50 -4.14
N LEU A 96 11.24 3.53 -3.30
CA LEU A 96 10.62 2.28 -3.74
C LEU A 96 9.11 2.35 -3.53
N CYS A 97 8.36 2.28 -4.62
CA CYS A 97 6.91 2.26 -4.58
C CYS A 97 6.35 1.19 -5.51
N GLN A 98 5.22 0.60 -5.11
CA GLN A 98 4.43 -0.23 -6.03
C GLN A 98 3.34 0.64 -6.65
N ARG A 99 3.27 0.64 -7.97
CA ARG A 99 2.25 1.37 -8.73
C ARG A 99 1.27 0.38 -9.32
N ARG A 100 -0.02 0.70 -9.27
CA ARG A 100 -1.09 -0.06 -9.91
C ARG A 100 -1.93 0.92 -10.72
N MET A 101 -2.15 0.60 -11.99
CA MET A 101 -3.07 1.36 -12.84
C MET A 101 -4.51 1.00 -12.45
N LEU A 102 -5.36 2.01 -12.32
CA LEU A 102 -6.78 1.83 -12.05
C LEU A 102 -7.58 2.12 -13.31
N TYR A 103 -8.60 1.30 -13.54
CA TYR A 103 -9.47 1.40 -14.71
C TYR A 103 -10.92 1.47 -14.27
N TRP A 104 -11.69 2.35 -14.90
CA TRP A 104 -13.14 2.40 -14.74
C TRP A 104 -13.82 1.61 -15.85
N HIS A 105 -14.40 0.46 -15.50
CA HIS A 105 -15.14 -0.37 -16.43
C HIS A 105 -16.65 -0.14 -16.27
N ARG A 106 -17.36 -0.08 -17.40
CA ARG A 106 -18.82 0.12 -17.44
C ARG A 106 -19.46 -0.66 -18.58
N PHE A 107 -20.73 -1.02 -18.42
CA PHE A 107 -21.51 -1.69 -19.46
C PHE A 107 -21.96 -0.73 -20.56
N ALA A 108 -22.19 -1.28 -21.76
CA ALA A 108 -22.74 -0.59 -22.92
C ALA A 108 -24.04 -1.28 -23.41
N PRO A 109 -25.05 -0.53 -23.93
CA PRO A 109 -25.06 0.91 -24.16
C PRO A 109 -25.27 1.73 -22.87
N GLU A 110 -24.80 2.97 -22.88
CA GLU A 110 -24.68 3.79 -21.68
C GLU A 110 -25.88 4.72 -21.46
N SER A 111 -26.46 4.67 -20.25
CA SER A 111 -27.49 5.61 -19.83
C SER A 111 -26.93 7.01 -19.55
N ARG A 112 -27.77 8.04 -19.64
CA ARG A 112 -27.35 9.42 -19.31
C ARG A 112 -26.87 9.56 -17.86
N THR A 113 -27.45 8.79 -16.93
CA THR A 113 -27.03 8.79 -15.53
C THR A 113 -25.63 8.18 -15.36
N MET A 114 -25.34 7.08 -16.06
CA MET A 114 -24.02 6.44 -16.00
C MET A 114 -22.91 7.33 -16.58
N ARG A 115 -23.22 8.16 -17.59
CA ARG A 115 -22.29 9.20 -18.07
C ARG A 115 -21.87 10.13 -16.95
N LYS A 116 -22.83 10.69 -16.21
CA LYS A 116 -22.55 11.60 -15.10
C LYS A 116 -21.68 10.96 -14.01
N VAL A 117 -21.92 9.68 -13.70
CA VAL A 117 -21.09 8.93 -12.73
C VAL A 117 -19.67 8.75 -13.27
N THR A 118 -19.54 8.39 -14.54
CA THR A 118 -18.24 8.24 -15.21
C THR A 118 -17.46 9.55 -15.18
N ASP A 119 -18.09 10.66 -15.56
CA ASP A 119 -17.45 11.97 -15.57
C ASP A 119 -16.98 12.36 -14.15
N ALA A 120 -17.83 12.18 -13.14
CA ALA A 120 -17.49 12.48 -11.75
C ALA A 120 -16.33 11.62 -11.22
N LEU A 121 -16.31 10.31 -11.55
CA LEU A 121 -15.24 9.40 -11.13
C LEU A 121 -13.91 9.73 -11.80
N LEU A 122 -13.93 10.02 -13.10
CA LEU A 122 -12.72 10.40 -13.85
C LEU A 122 -12.17 11.74 -13.36
N ASP A 123 -13.05 12.73 -13.16
CA ASP A 123 -12.66 14.05 -12.67
C ASP A 123 -12.07 13.99 -11.26
N TYR A 124 -12.66 13.20 -10.36
CA TYR A 124 -12.12 13.01 -9.02
C TYR A 124 -10.83 12.20 -9.04
N GLY A 125 -10.79 11.10 -9.79
CA GLY A 125 -9.61 10.25 -9.94
C GLY A 125 -8.39 11.03 -10.43
N ARG A 126 -8.55 11.89 -11.45
CA ARG A 126 -7.47 12.77 -11.94
C ARG A 126 -6.94 13.75 -10.90
N LYS A 127 -7.78 14.19 -9.96
CA LYS A 127 -7.38 15.13 -8.90
C LYS A 127 -6.59 14.46 -7.79
N VAL A 128 -6.93 13.22 -7.44
CA VAL A 128 -6.41 12.56 -6.22
C VAL A 128 -5.40 11.44 -6.50
N LEU A 129 -5.42 10.86 -7.71
CA LEU A 129 -4.47 9.84 -8.12
C LEU A 129 -3.36 10.46 -8.95
N LYS A 130 -2.13 10.00 -8.73
CA LYS A 130 -1.00 10.37 -9.59
C LYS A 130 -1.29 9.94 -11.02
N GLN A 131 -1.14 10.88 -11.95
CA GLN A 131 -1.12 10.59 -13.38
C GLN A 131 0.32 10.28 -13.76
N ASP A 132 0.53 9.34 -14.68
CA ASP A 132 1.85 9.18 -15.28
C ASP A 132 2.15 10.47 -16.09
N GLU A 133 3.31 11.07 -15.83
CA GLU A 133 3.85 12.09 -16.74
C GLU A 133 4.30 11.34 -18.00
N GLU A 134 3.88 11.82 -19.19
CA GLU A 134 4.40 11.37 -20.48
C GLU A 134 5.91 11.62 -20.60
#